data_AF-A0A7S2VRA4-F1
#
_entry.id   AF-A0A7S2VRA4-F1
#
_cell.length_a   1.000
_cell.length_b   1.000
_cell.length_c   1.000
_cell.angle_alpha   90.00
_cell.angle_beta   90.00
_cell.angle_gamma   90.00
#
_symmetry.space_group_name_H-M   'P 1'
#
loop_
_entity.id
_entity.type
_entity.pdbx_description
1 polymer ?
#
loop_
_entity_poly.entity_id
_entity_poly.type
_entity_poly.pdbx_seq_one_letter_code
_entity_poly.pdbx_strand_id
1 'polypeptide(L)'
;PGGPAADGSSAMTKPVEILAIVVSICSVASSALYTYVYVRGQQAAFFSEIHREYASEDIMKAFDTLESFLDATGPEAYATEYVRLKNLRVNHFFKHGEGEDSKVIDAAAGDASRANRVAAEAELGQRLDASRRRLLHYFGKLLMFNRLTYLTMFSRLTYVTQEMLQEFPGRSRAAHAVKLLQPLVEATAAAYQTPLEEHRQILAGIRNLYGLPEGAGGANATDGETRTCPA
;
A
#
# COMPACT_ATOMS: atom_id res chain seq x y z
N PRO A 1 -21.30 -86.26 -19.28
CA PRO A 1 -20.13 -85.44 -18.86
C PRO A 1 -20.51 -83.96 -18.77
N GLY A 2 -21.15 -83.58 -17.65
CA GLY A 2 -21.54 -82.21 -17.34
C GLY A 2 -21.12 -81.91 -15.91
N GLY A 3 -20.11 -81.05 -15.74
CA GLY A 3 -19.64 -80.58 -14.45
C GLY A 3 -20.21 -79.18 -14.18
N PRO A 4 -20.98 -78.98 -13.09
CA PRO A 4 -21.47 -77.66 -12.71
C PRO A 4 -20.31 -76.80 -12.18
N ALA A 5 -20.10 -75.65 -12.81
CA ALA A 5 -19.14 -74.64 -12.37
C ALA A 5 -19.70 -73.90 -11.14
N ALA A 6 -18.93 -73.89 -10.06
CA ALA A 6 -19.32 -73.32 -8.78
C ALA A 6 -19.37 -71.79 -8.82
N ASP A 7 -20.58 -71.24 -8.69
CA ASP A 7 -20.86 -69.85 -8.35
C ASP A 7 -20.50 -69.62 -6.86
N GLY A 8 -19.25 -69.21 -6.60
CA GLY A 8 -18.71 -69.11 -5.25
C GLY A 8 -17.91 -67.83 -4.96
N SER A 9 -18.13 -66.75 -5.71
CA SER A 9 -17.26 -65.54 -5.63
C SER A 9 -18.04 -64.21 -5.63
N SER A 10 -19.04 -64.08 -4.75
CA SER A 10 -19.81 -62.82 -4.61
C SER A 10 -19.81 -62.23 -3.19
N ALA A 11 -19.43 -63.00 -2.17
CA ALA A 11 -19.49 -62.54 -0.77
C ALA A 11 -18.25 -61.74 -0.31
N MET A 12 -17.11 -61.89 -0.98
CA MET A 12 -15.82 -61.36 -0.50
C MET A 12 -15.48 -59.95 -1.03
N THR A 13 -16.24 -59.40 -1.99
CA THR A 13 -15.96 -58.10 -2.63
C THR A 13 -16.54 -56.90 -1.87
N LYS A 14 -17.70 -57.06 -1.23
CA LYS A 14 -18.39 -55.98 -0.49
C LYS A 14 -17.55 -55.28 0.59
N PRO A 15 -16.82 -55.97 1.48
CA PRO A 15 -16.02 -55.27 2.50
C PRO A 15 -14.85 -54.50 1.90
N VAL A 16 -14.29 -54.96 0.77
CA VAL A 16 -13.18 -54.29 0.07
C VAL A 16 -13.65 -53.01 -0.62
N GLU A 17 -14.83 -53.03 -1.24
CA GLU A 17 -15.44 -51.85 -1.86
C GLU A 17 -15.76 -50.75 -0.83
N ILE A 18 -16.32 -51.12 0.32
CA ILE A 18 -16.60 -50.18 1.42
C ILE A 18 -15.29 -49.55 1.92
N LEU A 19 -14.24 -50.36 2.12
CA LEU A 19 -12.93 -49.85 2.55
C LEU A 19 -12.35 -48.87 1.52
N ALA A 20 -12.44 -49.17 0.23
CA ALA A 20 -11.97 -48.28 -0.84
C ALA A 20 -12.70 -46.93 -0.85
N ILE A 21 -14.03 -46.94 -0.66
CA ILE A 21 -14.83 -45.71 -0.54
C ILE A 21 -14.40 -44.90 0.67
N VAL A 22 -14.20 -45.53 1.83
CA VAL A 22 -13.76 -44.85 3.06
C VAL A 22 -12.38 -44.22 2.87
N VAL A 23 -11.42 -44.95 2.29
CA VAL A 23 -10.08 -44.42 2.00
C VAL A 23 -10.15 -43.24 1.03
N SER A 24 -11.00 -43.32 0.00
CA SER A 24 -11.21 -42.22 -0.96
C SER A 24 -11.75 -40.97 -0.27
N ILE A 25 -12.79 -41.09 0.56
CA ILE A 25 -13.38 -39.97 1.30
C ILE A 25 -12.35 -39.36 2.27
N CYS A 26 -11.65 -40.20 3.04
CA CYS A 26 -10.60 -39.74 3.96
C CYS A 26 -9.47 -39.02 3.24
N SER A 27 -9.07 -39.48 2.04
CA SER A 27 -8.05 -38.83 1.22
C SER A 27 -8.51 -37.45 0.75
N VAL A 28 -9.74 -37.32 0.25
CA VAL A 28 -10.31 -36.04 -0.16
C VAL A 28 -10.43 -35.07 1.03
N ALA A 29 -10.91 -35.55 2.18
CA ALA A 29 -11.04 -34.74 3.39
C ALA A 29 -9.68 -34.27 3.92
N SER A 30 -8.67 -35.14 3.91
CA SER A 30 -7.31 -34.81 4.34
C SER A 30 -6.65 -33.80 3.41
N SER A 31 -6.85 -33.94 2.09
CA SER A 31 -6.39 -32.99 1.09
C SER A 31 -7.05 -31.62 1.29
N ALA A 32 -8.38 -31.58 1.46
CA ALA A 32 -9.12 -30.35 1.72
C ALA A 32 -8.66 -29.66 3.02
N LEU A 33 -8.44 -30.42 4.10
CA LEU A 33 -7.93 -29.91 5.36
C LEU A 33 -6.50 -29.38 5.22
N TYR A 34 -5.63 -30.10 4.51
CA TYR A 34 -4.25 -29.67 4.25
C TYR A 34 -4.24 -28.34 3.48
N THR A 35 -5.00 -28.23 2.38
CA THR A 35 -5.13 -26.99 1.63
C THR A 35 -5.68 -25.86 2.50
N TYR A 36 -6.68 -26.14 3.33
CA TYR A 36 -7.24 -25.15 4.26
C TYR A 36 -6.19 -24.63 5.25
N VAL A 37 -5.48 -25.51 5.94
CA VAL A 37 -4.44 -25.14 6.92
C VAL A 37 -3.29 -24.39 6.24
N TYR A 38 -2.85 -24.85 5.07
CA TYR A 38 -1.80 -24.19 4.30
C TYR A 38 -2.15 -22.74 3.96
N VAL A 39 -3.34 -22.52 3.40
CA VAL A 39 -3.79 -21.16 3.05
C VAL A 39 -3.99 -20.29 4.28
N ARG A 40 -4.56 -20.83 5.37
CA ARG A 40 -4.69 -20.10 6.64
C ARG A 40 -3.33 -19.69 7.20
N GLY A 41 -2.33 -20.56 7.10
CA GLY A 41 -0.95 -20.23 7.49
C GLY A 41 -0.36 -19.11 6.65
N GLN A 42 -0.57 -19.14 5.32
CA GLN A 42 -0.13 -18.08 4.43
C GLN A 42 -0.82 -16.74 4.71
N GLN A 43 -2.14 -16.75 4.99
CA GLN A 43 -2.90 -15.56 5.38
C GLN A 43 -2.29 -14.89 6.62
N ALA A 44 -2.02 -15.67 7.67
CA ALA A 44 -1.47 -15.16 8.91
C ALA A 44 -0.06 -14.58 8.71
N ALA A 45 0.83 -15.30 8.03
CA ALA A 45 2.18 -14.84 7.73
C ALA A 45 2.17 -13.52 6.94
N PHE A 46 1.29 -13.44 5.94
CA PHE A 46 1.15 -12.27 5.10
C PHE A 46 0.60 -11.05 5.87
N PHE A 47 -0.45 -11.25 6.66
CA PHE A 47 -0.99 -10.18 7.50
C PHE A 47 0.04 -9.69 8.52
N SER A 48 0.80 -10.60 9.14
CA SER A 48 1.92 -10.24 10.01
C SER A 48 2.97 -9.40 9.28
N GLU A 49 3.27 -9.70 8.02
CA GLU A 49 4.22 -8.93 7.22
C GLU A 49 3.70 -7.52 6.90
N ILE A 50 2.46 -7.36 6.42
CA ILE A 50 1.86 -6.02 6.23
C ILE A 50 1.85 -5.25 7.54
N HIS A 51 1.43 -5.91 8.62
CA HIS A 51 1.33 -5.29 9.93
C HIS A 51 2.69 -4.80 10.41
N ARG A 52 3.71 -5.66 10.31
CA ARG A 52 5.09 -5.33 10.66
C ARG A 52 5.63 -4.19 9.80
N GLU A 53 5.34 -4.19 8.51
CA GLU A 53 5.79 -3.13 7.61
C GLU A 53 5.12 -1.80 7.95
N TYR A 54 3.81 -1.77 8.19
CA TYR A 54 3.13 -0.54 8.59
C TYR A 54 3.63 -0.03 9.96
N ALA A 55 3.85 -0.95 10.91
CA ALA A 55 4.42 -0.64 12.21
C ALA A 55 5.93 -0.36 12.16
N SER A 56 6.54 -0.38 10.98
CA SER A 56 7.97 -0.06 10.84
C SER A 56 8.22 1.42 11.10
N GLU A 57 9.38 1.70 11.69
CA GLU A 57 9.86 3.08 11.91
C GLU A 57 9.90 3.88 10.61
N ASP A 58 10.21 3.23 9.49
CA ASP A 58 10.27 3.87 8.19
C ASP A 58 8.91 4.40 7.71
N ILE A 59 7.82 3.66 7.94
CA ILE A 59 6.45 4.11 7.58
C ILE A 59 6.00 5.23 8.50
N MET A 60 6.24 5.10 9.80
CA MET A 60 5.89 6.14 10.77
C MET A 60 6.65 7.44 10.47
N LYS A 61 7.96 7.35 10.25
CA LYS A 61 8.81 8.48 9.85
C LYS A 61 8.37 9.10 8.53
N ALA A 62 7.88 8.30 7.58
CA ALA A 62 7.35 8.82 6.33
C ALA A 62 6.07 9.64 6.55
N PHE A 63 5.17 9.20 7.43
CA PHE A 63 4.02 10.00 7.86
C PHE A 63 4.47 11.28 8.56
N ASP A 64 5.31 11.16 9.60
CA ASP A 64 5.78 12.31 10.40
C ASP A 64 6.49 13.36 9.53
N THR A 65 7.27 12.93 8.54
CA THR A 65 7.96 13.83 7.61
C THR A 65 6.96 14.62 6.76
N LEU A 66 5.91 13.96 6.26
CA LEU A 66 4.88 14.63 5.45
C LEU A 66 3.94 15.49 6.30
N GLU A 67 3.62 15.06 7.52
CA GLU A 67 2.81 15.78 8.50
C GLU A 67 3.53 17.05 8.95
N SER A 68 4.79 16.94 9.40
CA SER A 68 5.61 18.09 9.81
C SER A 68 5.78 19.10 8.67
N PHE A 69 5.90 18.62 7.43
CA PHE A 69 6.00 19.50 6.26
C PHE A 69 4.66 20.21 5.95
N LEU A 70 3.53 19.51 6.10
CA LEU A 70 2.20 20.11 5.98
C LEU A 70 1.98 21.18 7.05
N ASP A 71 2.35 20.90 8.29
CA ASP A 71 2.20 21.83 9.40
C ASP A 71 3.09 23.06 9.23
N ALA A 72 4.31 22.89 8.70
CA ALA A 72 5.24 23.99 8.47
C ALA A 72 4.84 24.90 7.29
N THR A 73 4.20 24.35 6.25
CA THR A 73 3.87 25.10 5.02
C THR A 73 2.41 25.55 4.96
N GLY A 74 1.52 24.87 5.67
CA GLY A 74 0.08 25.06 5.56
C GLY A 74 -0.53 24.37 4.34
N PRO A 75 -1.84 24.07 4.37
CA PRO A 75 -2.50 23.26 3.35
C PRO A 75 -2.50 23.89 1.95
N GLU A 76 -2.51 25.22 1.85
CA GLU A 76 -2.55 25.94 0.57
C GLU A 76 -1.21 25.88 -0.18
N ALA A 77 -0.10 26.00 0.56
CA ALA A 77 1.25 26.02 -0.03
C ALA A 77 1.89 24.63 -0.12
N TYR A 78 1.38 23.64 0.62
CA TYR A 78 1.95 22.30 0.77
C TYR A 78 2.40 21.66 -0.55
N ALA A 79 1.50 21.57 -1.52
CA ALA A 79 1.78 20.90 -2.79
C ALA A 79 2.75 21.70 -3.67
N THR A 80 2.61 23.03 -3.68
CA THR A 80 3.45 23.95 -4.45
C THR A 80 4.88 23.96 -3.92
N GLU A 81 5.06 24.06 -2.60
CA GLU A 81 6.38 24.01 -1.95
C GLU A 81 7.05 22.66 -2.12
N TYR A 82 6.30 21.56 -2.04
CA TYR A 82 6.83 20.22 -2.35
C TYR A 82 7.44 20.16 -3.77
N VAL A 83 6.71 20.66 -4.77
CA VAL A 83 7.18 20.69 -6.16
C VAL A 83 8.40 21.61 -6.30
N ARG A 84 8.41 22.78 -5.63
CA ARG A 84 9.56 23.70 -5.61
C ARG A 84 10.81 23.00 -5.08
N LEU A 85 10.71 22.35 -3.92
CA LEU A 85 11.83 21.62 -3.29
C LEU A 85 12.30 20.45 -4.18
N LYS A 86 11.37 19.72 -4.80
CA LYS A 86 11.70 18.64 -5.73
C LYS A 86 12.46 19.13 -6.97
N ASN A 87 12.11 20.30 -7.50
CA ASN A 87 12.78 20.90 -8.66
C ASN A 87 14.21 21.38 -8.36
N LEU A 88 14.52 21.78 -7.12
CA LEU A 88 15.88 22.15 -6.72
C LEU A 88 16.90 21.02 -6.95
N ARG A 89 16.48 19.77 -6.75
CA ARG A 89 17.31 18.58 -7.02
C ARG A 89 17.72 18.48 -8.48
N VAL A 90 16.77 18.67 -9.39
CA VAL A 90 16.99 18.51 -10.84
C VAL A 90 18.10 19.47 -11.28
N ASN A 91 18.04 20.71 -10.81
CA ASN A 91 19.00 21.75 -11.17
C ASN A 91 20.39 21.52 -10.57
N HIS A 92 20.50 20.91 -9.38
CA HIS A 92 21.79 20.60 -8.76
C HIS A 92 22.54 19.47 -9.49
N PHE A 93 21.82 18.50 -10.07
CA PHE A 93 22.44 17.42 -10.85
C PHE A 93 23.02 17.92 -12.18
N PHE A 94 22.34 18.84 -12.87
CA PHE A 94 22.82 19.36 -14.16
C PHE A 94 24.01 20.30 -14.03
N LYS A 95 24.14 21.04 -12.91
CA LYS A 95 25.27 21.96 -12.70
C LYS A 95 26.62 21.31 -12.39
N HIS A 96 26.64 20.05 -11.94
CA HIS A 96 27.91 19.35 -11.65
C HIS A 96 28.49 18.55 -12.82
N GLY A 97 27.77 18.46 -13.96
CA GLY A 97 28.22 17.71 -15.14
C GLY A 97 29.02 18.51 -16.16
N GLU A 98 29.02 19.84 -16.08
CA GLU A 98 29.68 20.71 -17.05
C GLU A 98 30.86 21.45 -16.40
N GLY A 99 32.08 20.94 -16.63
CA GLY A 99 33.33 21.71 -16.63
C GLY A 99 33.74 22.36 -15.31
N GLU A 100 34.42 21.59 -14.45
CA GLU A 100 35.44 22.11 -13.54
C GLU A 100 36.53 22.84 -14.34
N ASP A 101 36.33 24.12 -14.66
CA ASP A 101 37.40 25.07 -15.02
C ASP A 101 36.80 26.49 -15.12
N SER A 102 36.38 27.04 -13.99
CA SER A 102 36.38 28.50 -13.87
C SER A 102 36.61 28.95 -12.44
N LYS A 103 37.81 29.52 -12.28
CA LYS A 103 38.34 30.11 -11.06
C LYS A 103 37.67 31.46 -10.73
N VAL A 104 38.01 31.91 -9.52
CA VAL A 104 38.10 33.31 -9.04
C VAL A 104 36.81 33.79 -8.34
N ILE A 105 36.68 33.60 -7.02
CA ILE A 105 37.23 34.42 -5.91
C ILE A 105 36.47 35.77 -5.78
N ASP A 106 35.94 36.02 -4.57
CA ASP A 106 35.41 37.30 -4.03
C ASP A 106 33.89 37.46 -3.69
N ALA A 107 33.22 36.40 -3.19
CA ALA A 107 31.93 36.55 -2.47
C ALA A 107 31.76 35.61 -1.24
N ALA A 108 32.88 35.23 -0.60
CA ALA A 108 33.05 33.95 0.12
C ALA A 108 32.28 33.74 1.44
N ALA A 109 31.57 34.71 2.01
CA ALA A 109 30.81 34.49 3.27
C ALA A 109 29.28 34.40 3.07
N GLY A 110 28.72 35.19 2.15
CA GLY A 110 27.29 35.15 1.83
C GLY A 110 26.91 33.94 0.96
N ASP A 111 27.82 33.51 0.10
CA ASP A 111 27.56 32.47 -0.88
C ASP A 111 27.59 31.06 -0.27
N ALA A 112 28.46 30.82 0.72
CA ALA A 112 28.51 29.55 1.46
C ALA A 112 27.23 29.30 2.27
N SER A 113 26.68 30.32 2.92
CA SER A 113 25.41 30.22 3.66
C SER A 113 24.23 29.93 2.72
N ARG A 114 24.22 30.56 1.54
CA ARG A 114 23.21 30.32 0.51
C ARG A 114 23.32 28.91 -0.07
N ALA A 115 24.52 28.45 -0.40
CA ALA A 115 24.77 27.10 -0.91
C ALA A 115 24.32 26.04 0.10
N ASN A 116 24.67 26.21 1.39
CA ASN A 116 24.24 25.29 2.45
C ASN A 116 22.72 25.24 2.60
N ARG A 117 22.03 26.39 2.49
CA ARG A 117 20.56 26.43 2.51
C ARG A 117 19.93 25.69 1.34
N VAL A 118 20.44 25.90 0.12
CA VAL A 118 19.95 25.22 -1.07
C VAL A 118 20.18 23.70 -0.98
N ALA A 119 21.33 23.27 -0.46
CA ALA A 119 21.62 21.86 -0.23
C ALA A 119 20.66 21.24 0.80
N ALA A 120 20.39 21.92 1.92
CA ALA A 120 19.45 21.46 2.94
C ALA A 120 18.01 21.38 2.40
N GLU A 121 17.57 22.36 1.61
CA GLU A 121 16.26 22.33 0.94
C GLU A 121 16.16 21.18 -0.07
N ALA A 122 17.21 20.93 -0.85
CA ALA A 122 17.24 19.82 -1.78
C ALA A 122 17.19 18.46 -1.06
N GLU A 123 17.88 18.33 0.08
CA GLU A 123 17.82 17.13 0.92
C GLU A 123 16.41 16.92 1.50
N LEU A 124 15.77 17.98 1.98
CA LEU A 124 14.37 17.93 2.45
C LEU A 124 13.44 17.45 1.32
N GLY A 125 13.58 18.01 0.11
CA GLY A 125 12.80 17.58 -1.06
C GLY A 125 12.99 16.09 -1.38
N GLN A 126 14.20 15.56 -1.23
CA GLN A 126 14.47 14.12 -1.39
C GLN A 126 13.78 13.27 -0.33
N ARG A 127 13.85 13.68 0.95
CA ARG A 127 13.19 12.99 2.06
C ARG A 127 11.67 12.97 1.90
N LEU A 128 11.08 14.06 1.43
CA LEU A 128 9.65 14.16 1.14
C LEU A 128 9.23 13.22 -0.01
N ASP A 129 9.95 13.21 -1.14
CA ASP A 129 9.63 12.32 -2.26
C ASP A 129 9.80 10.85 -1.90
N ALA A 130 10.85 10.51 -1.12
CA ALA A 130 11.05 9.16 -0.59
C ALA A 130 9.89 8.74 0.33
N SER A 131 9.47 9.60 1.24
CA SER A 131 8.34 9.37 2.16
C SER A 131 7.04 9.15 1.40
N ARG A 132 6.73 10.02 0.43
CA ARG A 132 5.56 9.90 -0.46
C ARG A 132 5.55 8.57 -1.19
N ARG A 133 6.66 8.20 -1.84
CA ARG A 133 6.76 6.93 -2.59
C ARG A 133 6.62 5.72 -1.68
N ARG A 134 7.20 5.77 -0.48
CA ARG A 134 7.12 4.68 0.49
C ARG A 134 5.69 4.42 0.93
N LEU A 135 4.93 5.47 1.27
CA LEU A 135 3.53 5.34 1.63
C LEU A 135 2.69 4.83 0.45
N LEU A 136 2.88 5.39 -0.75
CA LEU A 136 2.20 4.91 -1.96
C LEU A 136 2.51 3.43 -2.25
N HIS A 137 3.76 3.01 -2.09
CA HIS A 137 4.18 1.63 -2.28
C HIS A 137 3.52 0.69 -1.26
N TYR A 138 3.49 1.08 0.02
CA TYR A 138 2.80 0.32 1.07
C TYR A 138 1.30 0.12 0.73
N PHE A 139 0.59 1.20 0.40
CA PHE A 139 -0.82 1.10 0.03
C PHE A 139 -1.04 0.37 -1.31
N GLY A 140 -0.11 0.50 -2.26
CA GLY A 140 -0.13 -0.24 -3.52
C GLY A 140 -0.05 -1.75 -3.29
N LYS A 141 0.83 -2.21 -2.40
CA LYS A 141 0.87 -3.61 -1.97
C LYS A 141 -0.46 -4.04 -1.36
N LEU A 142 -0.98 -3.28 -0.40
CA LEU A 142 -2.25 -3.59 0.27
C LEU A 142 -3.40 -3.76 -0.74
N LEU A 143 -3.50 -2.88 -1.73
CA LEU A 143 -4.49 -2.97 -2.81
C LEU A 143 -4.25 -4.16 -3.74
N MET A 144 -3.00 -4.47 -4.08
CA MET A 144 -2.67 -5.64 -4.89
C MET A 144 -3.19 -6.92 -4.24
N PHE A 145 -2.98 -7.09 -2.94
CA PHE A 145 -3.45 -8.29 -2.21
C PHE A 145 -4.98 -8.32 -2.04
N ASN A 146 -5.60 -7.16 -1.87
CA ASN A 146 -7.05 -7.06 -1.91
C ASN A 146 -7.61 -7.46 -3.29
N ARG A 147 -6.98 -7.07 -4.40
CA ARG A 147 -7.39 -7.48 -5.75
C ARG A 147 -7.18 -8.96 -6.02
N LEU A 148 -6.06 -9.54 -5.56
CA LEU A 148 -5.80 -10.98 -5.67
C LEU A 148 -6.88 -11.81 -4.96
N THR A 149 -7.42 -11.29 -3.86
CA THR A 149 -8.55 -11.89 -3.15
C THR A 149 -9.82 -11.95 -3.99
N TYR A 150 -10.11 -10.92 -4.81
CA TYR A 150 -11.31 -10.92 -5.67
C TYR A 150 -11.19 -11.92 -6.81
N LEU A 151 -9.99 -12.15 -7.35
CA LEU A 151 -9.79 -13.17 -8.39
C LEU A 151 -10.01 -14.58 -7.87
N THR A 152 -9.80 -14.81 -6.57
CA THR A 152 -10.05 -16.11 -5.92
C THR A 152 -11.45 -16.23 -5.34
N MET A 153 -12.40 -15.33 -5.64
CA MET A 153 -13.74 -15.27 -5.01
C MET A 153 -14.57 -16.56 -5.11
N PHE A 154 -14.28 -17.47 -6.06
CA PHE A 154 -14.87 -18.82 -6.11
C PHE A 154 -14.33 -19.78 -5.03
N SER A 155 -13.25 -19.40 -4.37
CA SER A 155 -12.59 -20.11 -3.30
C SER A 155 -12.77 -19.27 -2.03
N ARG A 156 -13.32 -19.84 -0.95
CA ARG A 156 -13.43 -19.20 0.38
C ARG A 156 -12.07 -18.94 1.05
N LEU A 157 -11.02 -18.79 0.24
CA LEU A 157 -9.61 -18.73 0.54
C LEU A 157 -9.10 -17.35 0.11
N THR A 158 -9.55 -16.35 0.87
CA THR A 158 -9.23 -14.94 0.71
C THR A 158 -7.97 -14.60 1.51
N TYR A 159 -6.92 -14.04 0.90
CA TYR A 159 -5.67 -13.75 1.61
C TYR A 159 -5.79 -12.60 2.62
N VAL A 160 -6.61 -11.60 2.30
CA VAL A 160 -6.89 -10.46 3.18
C VAL A 160 -8.37 -10.14 3.12
N THR A 161 -9.08 -10.30 4.24
CA THR A 161 -10.50 -9.95 4.30
C THR A 161 -10.66 -8.43 4.37
N GLN A 162 -11.82 -7.94 3.91
CA GLN A 162 -12.15 -6.53 4.04
C GLN A 162 -12.19 -6.09 5.51
N GLU A 163 -12.60 -6.97 6.42
CA GLU A 163 -12.59 -6.74 7.87
C GLU A 163 -11.18 -6.43 8.39
N MET A 164 -10.19 -7.24 8.02
CA MET A 164 -8.79 -7.02 8.42
C MET A 164 -8.23 -5.69 7.91
N LEU A 165 -8.62 -5.28 6.69
CA LEU A 165 -8.22 -3.99 6.12
C LEU A 165 -8.91 -2.83 6.82
N GLN A 166 -10.18 -2.98 7.19
CA GLN A 166 -10.92 -1.97 7.94
C GLN A 166 -10.41 -1.79 9.37
N GLU A 167 -9.87 -2.85 9.97
CA GLU A 167 -9.21 -2.77 11.27
C GLU A 167 -7.81 -2.16 11.14
N PHE A 168 -7.06 -2.50 10.08
CA PHE A 168 -5.68 -2.07 9.93
C PHE A 168 -5.27 -1.78 8.47
N PRO A 169 -4.68 -0.60 8.18
CA PRO A 169 -4.41 0.55 9.06
C PRO A 169 -5.67 1.33 9.51
N GLY A 170 -6.84 0.93 9.02
CA GLY A 170 -8.11 1.51 9.40
C GLY A 170 -8.51 2.74 8.59
N ARG A 171 -9.83 3.02 8.59
CA ARG A 171 -10.45 4.08 7.77
C ARG A 171 -9.87 5.47 8.05
N SER A 172 -9.66 5.83 9.31
CA SER A 172 -9.14 7.14 9.69
C SER A 172 -7.73 7.36 9.14
N ARG A 173 -6.85 6.36 9.26
CA ARG A 173 -5.48 6.48 8.75
C ARG A 173 -5.44 6.47 7.23
N ALA A 174 -6.28 5.67 6.59
CA ALA A 174 -6.42 5.68 5.13
C ALA A 174 -6.87 7.06 4.62
N ALA A 175 -7.87 7.67 5.27
CA ALA A 175 -8.31 9.04 4.96
C ALA A 175 -7.18 10.05 5.14
N HIS A 176 -6.42 9.93 6.24
CA HIS A 176 -5.28 10.79 6.53
C HIS A 176 -4.18 10.65 5.46
N ALA A 177 -3.85 9.43 5.06
CA ALA A 177 -2.88 9.17 4.00
C ALA A 177 -3.31 9.78 2.66
N VAL A 178 -4.60 9.65 2.29
CA VAL A 178 -5.13 10.27 1.08
C VAL A 178 -5.01 11.80 1.14
N LYS A 179 -5.35 12.41 2.29
CA LYS A 179 -5.22 13.86 2.51
C LYS A 179 -3.78 14.35 2.31
N LEU A 180 -2.78 13.60 2.81
CA LEU A 180 -1.37 13.94 2.63
C LEU A 180 -0.88 13.69 1.20
N LEU A 181 -1.21 12.55 0.61
CA LEU A 181 -0.57 12.10 -0.63
C LEU A 181 -1.19 12.72 -1.89
N GLN A 182 -2.50 12.93 -1.90
CA GLN A 182 -3.21 13.37 -3.10
C GLN A 182 -2.71 14.72 -3.63
N PRO A 183 -2.60 15.80 -2.82
CA PRO A 183 -2.15 17.09 -3.33
C PRO A 183 -0.75 17.00 -3.94
N LEU A 184 0.14 16.20 -3.34
CA LEU A 184 1.50 15.99 -3.83
C LEU A 184 1.52 15.26 -5.18
N VAL A 185 0.69 14.24 -5.36
CA VAL A 185 0.57 13.49 -6.62
C VAL A 185 0.01 14.38 -7.73
N GLU A 186 -1.05 15.13 -7.44
CA GLU A 186 -1.71 16.02 -8.40
C GLU A 186 -0.78 17.16 -8.85
N ALA A 187 -0.15 17.86 -7.89
CA ALA A 187 0.80 18.93 -8.21
C ALA A 187 2.03 18.41 -8.95
N THR A 188 2.54 17.22 -8.62
CA THR A 188 3.64 16.61 -9.37
C THR A 188 3.21 16.29 -10.81
N ALA A 189 2.04 15.68 -11.00
CA ALA A 189 1.56 15.33 -12.34
C ALA A 189 1.38 16.59 -13.20
N ALA A 190 0.85 17.67 -12.61
CA ALA A 190 0.69 18.96 -13.28
C ALA A 190 2.05 19.59 -13.64
N ALA A 191 3.00 19.63 -12.69
CA ALA A 191 4.29 20.30 -12.87
C ALA A 191 5.20 19.64 -13.93
N TYR A 192 5.19 18.31 -14.02
CA TYR A 192 6.02 17.56 -14.96
C TYR A 192 5.28 17.09 -16.22
N GLN A 193 4.00 17.46 -16.38
CA GLN A 193 3.13 17.03 -17.49
C GLN A 193 3.17 15.50 -17.72
N THR A 194 3.50 14.74 -16.67
CA THR A 194 3.67 13.29 -16.73
C THR A 194 2.49 12.64 -16.02
N PRO A 195 1.72 11.78 -16.70
CA PRO A 195 0.58 11.13 -16.09
C PRO A 195 1.07 10.12 -15.04
N LEU A 196 0.79 10.41 -13.75
CA LEU A 196 1.08 9.51 -12.63
C LEU A 196 -0.12 8.58 -12.38
N GLU A 197 -0.56 7.86 -13.40
CA GLU A 197 -1.79 7.06 -13.35
C GLU A 197 -1.75 5.98 -12.29
N GLU A 198 -0.60 5.31 -12.10
CA GLU A 198 -0.46 4.30 -11.05
C GLU A 198 -0.74 4.89 -9.66
N HIS A 199 -0.18 6.06 -9.36
CA HIS A 199 -0.40 6.71 -8.06
C HIS A 199 -1.85 7.15 -7.87
N ARG A 200 -2.49 7.65 -8.94
CA ARG A 200 -3.92 8.01 -8.93
C ARG A 200 -4.80 6.78 -8.72
N GLN A 201 -4.49 5.67 -9.37
CA GLN A 201 -5.19 4.39 -9.20
C GLN A 201 -5.02 3.84 -7.78
N ILE A 202 -3.84 4.00 -7.17
CA ILE A 202 -3.62 3.64 -5.76
C ILE A 202 -4.53 4.49 -4.87
N LEU A 203 -4.54 5.82 -5.03
CA LEU A 203 -5.38 6.70 -4.21
C LEU A 203 -6.89 6.41 -4.39
N ALA A 204 -7.34 6.20 -5.62
CA ALA A 204 -8.72 5.79 -5.91
C ALA A 204 -9.04 4.41 -5.28
N GLY A 205 -8.11 3.47 -5.37
CA GLY A 205 -8.23 2.16 -4.74
C GLY A 205 -8.37 2.25 -3.22
N ILE A 206 -7.58 3.10 -2.55
CA ILE A 206 -7.70 3.35 -1.11
C ILE A 206 -9.09 3.90 -0.80
N ARG A 207 -9.58 4.90 -1.55
CA ARG A 207 -10.92 5.44 -1.31
C ARG A 207 -12.01 4.38 -1.42
N ASN A 208 -11.98 3.60 -2.49
CA ASN A 208 -12.96 2.55 -2.73
C ASN A 208 -12.91 1.48 -1.64
N LEU A 209 -11.70 1.07 -1.25
CA LEU A 209 -11.51 0.04 -0.23
C LEU A 209 -12.04 0.46 1.14
N TYR A 210 -11.86 1.74 1.51
CA TYR A 210 -12.22 2.28 2.82
C TYR A 210 -13.54 3.07 2.84
N GLY A 211 -14.27 3.14 1.71
CA GLY A 211 -15.51 3.90 1.58
C GLY A 211 -15.33 5.40 1.87
N LEU A 212 -14.21 5.97 1.43
CA LEU A 212 -13.91 7.39 1.59
C LEU A 212 -14.62 8.20 0.50
N PRO A 213 -15.09 9.42 0.80
CA PRO A 213 -15.71 10.28 -0.20
C PRO A 213 -14.72 10.53 -1.35
N GLU A 214 -15.21 10.49 -2.59
CA GLU A 214 -14.45 10.99 -3.72
C GLU A 214 -14.20 12.48 -3.49
N GLY A 215 -12.93 12.87 -3.48
CA GLY A 215 -12.57 14.23 -3.12
C GLY A 215 -13.19 15.22 -4.10
N ALA A 216 -14.18 15.99 -3.64
CA ALA A 216 -14.33 17.36 -4.10
C ALA A 216 -13.03 18.08 -3.70
N GLY A 217 -12.28 18.55 -4.70
CA GLY A 217 -11.08 19.35 -4.47
C GLY A 217 -11.36 20.44 -3.43
N GLY A 218 -10.40 20.68 -2.55
CA GLY A 218 -10.56 21.52 -1.37
C GLY A 218 -11.29 22.83 -1.66
N ALA A 219 -12.45 23.00 -1.04
CA ALA A 219 -13.02 24.27 -0.62
C ALA A 219 -14.16 23.97 0.36
N ASN A 220 -14.01 24.43 1.60
CA ASN A 220 -15.06 24.56 2.62
C ASN A 220 -15.63 23.27 3.22
N ALA A 221 -14.97 22.74 4.26
CA ALA A 221 -15.65 21.97 5.31
C ALA A 221 -15.24 22.51 6.68
N THR A 222 -15.59 23.76 6.94
CA THR A 222 -15.85 24.27 8.28
C THR A 222 -17.29 23.91 8.64
N ASP A 223 -17.57 22.62 8.82
CA ASP A 223 -18.82 22.20 9.45
C ASP A 223 -18.52 21.94 10.92
N GLY A 224 -18.92 22.92 11.74
CA GLY A 224 -18.91 22.81 13.19
C GLY A 224 -19.84 21.68 13.62
N GLU A 225 -19.25 20.55 13.99
CA GLU A 225 -19.95 19.48 14.68
C GLU A 225 -20.17 19.91 16.14
N THR A 226 -21.28 20.60 16.37
CA THR A 226 -21.78 20.90 17.72
C THR A 226 -22.32 19.60 18.30
N ARG A 227 -21.46 18.83 18.97
CA ARG A 227 -21.90 17.68 19.76
C ARG A 227 -22.73 18.17 20.95
N THR A 228 -24.04 18.13 20.82
CA THR A 228 -24.95 18.11 21.97
C THR A 228 -24.89 16.74 22.63
N CYS A 229 -24.30 16.69 23.83
CA CYS A 229 -24.45 15.54 24.72
C CYS A 229 -25.91 15.47 25.20
N PRO A 230 -26.57 14.30 25.18
CA PRO A 230 -27.79 14.10 25.95
C PRO A 230 -27.45 14.06 27.44
N ALA A 231 -28.25 14.78 28.24
CA ALA A 231 -28.21 14.78 29.70
C ALA A 231 -28.72 13.46 30.28
#